data_AF-A0A109FLT8-F1
#
_entry.id   AF-A0A109FLT8-F1
#
_cell.length_a   1.000
_cell.length_b   1.000
_cell.length_c   1.000
_cell.angle_alpha   90.00
_cell.angle_beta   90.00
_cell.angle_gamma   90.00
#
_symmetry.space_group_name_H-M   'P 1'
#
loop_
_entity.id
_entity.type
_entity.pdbx_description
1 polymer ?
#
loop_
_entity_poly.entity_id
_entity_poly.type
_entity_poly.pdbx_seq_one_letter_code
_entity_poly.pdbx_strand_id
1 'polypeptide(L)'
;RGIIIPVGNDQMIYAVSLIATLKHVHRTELPIWVVYAGGDDLDPAKRSALRSIHPSVETVDILNFFDEEYVGIHGGGWAIKVFAILASPFQEVIIADADAVFVQNPEVMFDAPGYNETGTYFFRDREIFAGPGQVHDWWRSVMKGRVPSKQLASSRWWTDMASREEMESGVVVFDKRRSSVVYGLIFTGWLNSRAVREEVTYRNTYGDKESFWMVSFSSSCPFAQSPFSLF
;
A
#
# COMPACT_ATOMS: atom_id res chain seq x y z
N ARG A 1 -4.46 -15.74 -3.63
CA ARG A 1 -5.04 -14.38 -3.60
C ARG A 1 -5.55 -14.11 -2.19
N GLY A 2 -5.45 -12.87 -1.71
CA GLY A 2 -5.99 -12.49 -0.41
C GLY A 2 -6.04 -10.98 -0.24
N ILE A 3 -6.82 -10.52 0.73
CA ILE A 3 -6.97 -9.10 1.09
C ILE A 3 -6.25 -8.86 2.41
N ILE A 4 -5.55 -7.73 2.52
CA ILE A 4 -4.92 -7.26 3.75
C ILE A 4 -5.54 -5.92 4.13
N ILE A 5 -5.88 -5.75 5.41
CA ILE A 5 -6.44 -4.52 5.95
C ILE A 5 -5.66 -4.15 7.21
N PRO A 6 -4.80 -3.11 7.19
CA PRO A 6 -4.21 -2.57 8.40
C PRO A 6 -5.26 -1.91 9.28
N VAL A 7 -5.32 -2.29 10.55
CA VAL A 7 -6.34 -1.79 11.48
C VAL A 7 -5.74 -1.57 12.86
N GLY A 8 -5.80 -0.32 13.32
CA GLY A 8 -5.59 0.03 14.71
C GLY A 8 -6.91 0.23 15.45
N ASN A 9 -6.79 0.57 16.72
CA ASN A 9 -7.88 0.67 17.67
C ASN A 9 -8.93 1.71 17.27
N ASP A 10 -8.51 2.79 16.61
CA ASP A 10 -9.35 3.92 16.19
C ASP A 10 -10.06 3.65 14.85
N GLN A 11 -9.57 2.70 14.05
CA GLN A 11 -10.13 2.37 12.73
C GLN A 11 -11.18 1.25 12.77
N MET A 12 -11.51 0.75 13.96
CA MET A 12 -12.38 -0.42 14.15
C MET A 12 -13.72 -0.30 13.42
N ILE A 13 -14.37 0.87 13.48
CA ILE A 13 -15.68 1.06 12.84
C ILE A 13 -15.60 0.93 11.31
N TYR A 14 -14.53 1.48 10.72
CA TYR A 14 -14.28 1.42 9.28
C TYR A 14 -13.96 -0.02 8.87
N ALA A 15 -13.08 -0.70 9.61
CA ALA A 15 -12.71 -2.08 9.36
C ALA A 15 -13.91 -3.03 9.39
N VAL A 16 -14.80 -2.89 10.39
CA VAL A 16 -16.04 -3.68 10.47
C VAL A 16 -16.91 -3.45 9.24
N SER A 17 -17.11 -2.19 8.85
CA SER A 17 -17.92 -1.83 7.68
C SER A 17 -17.34 -2.40 6.38
N LEU A 18 -16.03 -2.26 6.19
CA LEU A 18 -15.32 -2.76 5.02
C LEU A 18 -15.40 -4.29 4.93
N ILE A 19 -15.06 -5.00 6.01
CA ILE A 19 -15.07 -6.47 6.04
C ILE A 19 -16.50 -7.00 5.82
N ALA A 20 -17.49 -6.41 6.49
CA ALA A 20 -18.89 -6.81 6.31
C ALA A 20 -19.37 -6.55 4.88
N THR A 21 -19.01 -5.42 4.27
CA THR A 21 -19.32 -5.12 2.87
C THR A 21 -18.71 -6.15 1.93
N LEU A 22 -17.41 -6.45 2.09
CA LEU A 22 -16.72 -7.44 1.27
C LEU A 22 -17.34 -8.84 1.42
N LYS A 23 -17.62 -9.27 2.65
CA LYS A 23 -18.08 -10.64 2.93
C LYS A 23 -19.55 -10.87 2.70
N HIS A 24 -20.41 -9.90 3.01
CA HIS A 24 -21.86 -10.11 3.00
C HIS A 24 -22.56 -9.43 1.80
N VAL A 25 -22.04 -8.30 1.32
CA VAL A 25 -22.62 -7.60 0.17
C VAL A 25 -21.99 -8.11 -1.13
N HIS A 26 -20.67 -7.98 -1.27
CA HIS A 26 -19.95 -8.41 -2.48
C HIS A 26 -19.67 -9.92 -2.53
N ARG A 27 -19.89 -10.62 -1.40
CA ARG A 27 -19.68 -12.07 -1.25
C ARG A 27 -18.28 -12.51 -1.70
N THR A 28 -17.27 -11.69 -1.42
CA THR A 28 -15.89 -11.95 -1.77
C THR A 28 -15.36 -13.19 -1.04
N GLU A 29 -14.86 -14.17 -1.81
CA GLU A 29 -14.40 -15.45 -1.25
C GLU A 29 -12.99 -15.33 -0.65
N LEU A 30 -12.18 -14.37 -1.12
CA LEU A 30 -10.80 -14.17 -0.71
C LEU A 30 -10.61 -14.13 0.81
N PRO A 31 -9.60 -14.82 1.38
CA PRO A 31 -9.25 -14.66 2.78
C PRO A 31 -8.85 -13.21 3.09
N ILE A 32 -9.17 -12.74 4.29
CA ILE A 32 -8.83 -11.40 4.77
C ILE A 32 -7.88 -11.52 5.95
N TRP A 33 -6.73 -10.85 5.86
CA TRP A 33 -5.83 -10.59 6.97
C TRP A 33 -6.04 -9.19 7.50
N VAL A 34 -6.58 -9.07 8.71
CA VAL A 34 -6.56 -7.82 9.47
C VAL A 34 -5.24 -7.75 10.21
N VAL A 35 -4.38 -6.81 9.81
CA VAL A 35 -3.01 -6.69 10.34
C VAL A 35 -2.91 -5.53 11.32
N TYR A 36 -2.18 -5.74 12.40
CA TYR A 36 -1.93 -4.76 13.46
C TYR A 36 -0.51 -4.93 14.00
N ALA A 37 -0.01 -3.98 14.76
CA ALA A 37 1.32 -3.99 15.35
C ALA A 37 1.24 -3.99 16.88
N GLY A 38 1.23 -5.16 17.51
CA GLY A 38 1.30 -5.27 18.97
C GLY A 38 -0.05 -5.25 19.72
N GLY A 39 0.04 -5.36 21.05
CA GLY A 39 -1.10 -5.50 21.97
C GLY A 39 -2.03 -4.29 22.02
N ASP A 40 -1.42 -3.12 22.03
CA ASP A 40 -1.99 -1.78 22.22
C ASP A 40 -2.49 -1.14 20.93
N ASP A 41 -2.00 -1.59 19.77
CA ASP A 41 -2.48 -1.11 18.47
C ASP A 41 -3.90 -1.62 18.17
N LEU A 42 -4.24 -2.87 18.49
CA LEU A 42 -5.58 -3.40 18.32
C LEU A 42 -5.97 -4.32 19.48
N ASP A 43 -6.96 -3.98 20.29
CA ASP A 43 -7.25 -4.74 21.51
C ASP A 43 -7.77 -6.17 21.23
N PRO A 44 -7.50 -7.17 22.11
CA PRO A 44 -7.96 -8.55 21.90
C PRO A 44 -9.47 -8.72 21.70
N ALA A 45 -10.28 -7.88 22.36
CA ALA A 45 -11.73 -7.89 22.17
C ALA A 45 -12.14 -7.48 20.74
N LYS A 46 -11.47 -6.45 20.19
CA LYS A 46 -11.69 -5.99 18.82
C LYS A 46 -11.20 -7.01 17.80
N ARG A 47 -10.05 -7.66 18.04
CA ARG A 47 -9.57 -8.78 17.20
C ARG A 47 -10.61 -9.90 17.11
N SER A 48 -11.17 -10.31 18.24
CA SER A 48 -12.21 -11.34 18.30
C SER A 48 -13.49 -10.90 17.59
N ALA A 49 -13.90 -9.63 17.74
CA ALA A 49 -15.05 -9.09 17.03
C ALA A 49 -14.85 -9.09 15.51
N LEU A 50 -13.68 -8.70 15.00
CA LEU A 50 -13.36 -8.73 13.56
C LEU A 50 -13.39 -10.15 12.99
N ARG A 51 -12.77 -11.12 13.68
CA ARG A 51 -12.79 -12.54 13.29
C ARG A 51 -14.20 -13.13 13.30
N SER A 52 -15.08 -12.61 14.16
CA SER A 52 -16.48 -13.09 14.24
C SER A 52 -17.33 -12.72 13.02
N ILE A 53 -16.90 -11.77 12.19
CA ILE A 53 -17.64 -11.32 11.00
C ILE A 53 -17.71 -12.45 9.96
N HIS A 54 -16.61 -13.18 9.73
CA HIS A 54 -16.58 -14.27 8.76
C HIS A 54 -15.44 -15.26 9.04
N PRO A 55 -15.61 -16.58 8.83
CA PRO A 55 -14.59 -17.60 9.12
C PRO A 55 -13.26 -17.46 8.35
N SER A 56 -13.22 -16.66 7.28
CA SER A 56 -12.00 -16.40 6.50
C SER A 56 -11.32 -15.06 6.83
N VAL A 57 -11.73 -14.42 7.93
CA VAL A 57 -11.09 -13.24 8.48
C VAL A 57 -10.16 -13.67 9.61
N GLU A 58 -8.88 -13.35 9.49
CA GLU A 58 -7.86 -13.58 10.51
C GLU A 58 -7.27 -12.26 11.00
N THR A 59 -6.81 -12.24 12.25
CA THR A 59 -6.11 -11.09 12.82
C THR A 59 -4.66 -11.44 13.07
N VAL A 60 -3.73 -10.70 12.47
CA VAL A 60 -2.29 -11.03 12.46
C VAL A 60 -1.48 -9.89 13.06
N ASP A 61 -0.70 -10.21 14.09
CA ASP A 61 0.28 -9.29 14.67
C ASP A 61 1.56 -9.31 13.82
N ILE A 62 1.84 -8.19 13.15
CA ILE A 62 2.96 -8.08 12.22
C ILE A 62 4.32 -8.04 12.93
N LEU A 63 4.35 -7.69 14.22
CA LEU A 63 5.57 -7.65 15.02
C LEU A 63 6.18 -9.04 15.24
N ASN A 64 5.42 -10.11 14.99
CA ASN A 64 5.94 -11.48 15.04
C ASN A 64 6.79 -11.87 13.82
N PHE A 65 6.84 -11.03 12.78
CA PHE A 65 7.52 -11.36 11.51
C PHE A 65 8.81 -10.58 11.29
N PHE A 66 9.00 -9.45 11.98
CA PHE A 66 10.10 -8.53 11.73
C PHE A 66 10.75 -8.08 13.03
N ASP A 67 12.06 -7.83 12.97
CA ASP A 67 12.79 -7.27 14.09
C ASP A 67 12.53 -5.77 14.21
N GLU A 68 11.86 -5.41 15.30
CA GLU A 68 11.35 -4.07 15.50
C GLU A 68 12.43 -3.01 15.70
N GLU A 69 13.65 -3.42 16.08
CA GLU A 69 14.80 -2.53 16.12
C GLU A 69 15.06 -1.91 14.74
N TYR A 70 14.87 -2.69 13.66
CA TYR A 70 15.17 -2.28 12.30
C TYR A 70 13.97 -1.69 11.56
N VAL A 71 12.79 -2.32 11.67
CA VAL A 71 11.63 -1.91 10.87
C VAL A 71 10.84 -0.77 11.53
N GLY A 72 10.75 -0.74 12.87
CA GLY A 72 10.03 0.30 13.60
C GLY A 72 8.56 0.43 13.19
N ILE A 73 7.82 -0.67 13.07
CA ILE A 73 6.41 -0.69 12.66
C ILE A 73 5.49 -0.21 13.78
N HIS A 74 5.79 -0.51 15.05
CA HIS A 74 5.04 -0.04 16.20
C HIS A 74 5.15 1.48 16.30
N GLY A 75 4.02 2.19 16.20
CA GLY A 75 4.01 3.64 16.08
C GLY A 75 4.61 4.19 14.77
N GLY A 76 4.92 3.33 13.80
CA GLY A 76 5.50 3.67 12.49
C GLY A 76 4.50 4.26 11.48
N GLY A 77 3.26 4.51 11.92
CA GLY A 77 2.18 5.07 11.10
C GLY A 77 1.84 4.16 9.92
N TRP A 78 1.97 4.69 8.70
CA TRP A 78 1.57 4.01 7.47
C TRP A 78 2.54 2.90 7.00
N ALA A 79 3.73 2.80 7.60
CA ALA A 79 4.76 1.85 7.17
C ALA A 79 4.31 0.38 7.20
N ILE A 80 3.32 0.04 8.03
CA ILE A 80 2.80 -1.32 8.19
C ILE A 80 2.36 -1.96 6.86
N LYS A 81 1.92 -1.17 5.87
CA LYS A 81 1.37 -1.69 4.60
C LYS A 81 2.35 -2.61 3.88
N VAL A 82 3.58 -2.13 3.62
CA VAL A 82 4.57 -2.92 2.87
C VAL A 82 5.02 -4.16 3.63
N PHE A 83 5.19 -4.06 4.94
CA PHE A 83 5.58 -5.19 5.78
C PHE A 83 4.48 -6.25 5.85
N ALA A 84 3.22 -5.84 5.91
CA ALA A 84 2.09 -6.74 5.83
C ALA A 84 2.01 -7.48 4.48
N ILE A 85 2.23 -6.78 3.37
CA ILE A 85 2.31 -7.42 2.04
C ILE A 85 3.43 -8.47 2.02
N LEU A 86 4.63 -8.11 2.50
CA LEU A 86 5.79 -9.00 2.52
C LEU A 86 5.57 -10.25 3.40
N ALA A 87 5.02 -10.09 4.60
CA ALA A 87 4.76 -11.19 5.54
C ALA A 87 3.62 -12.11 5.12
N SER A 88 2.67 -11.62 4.30
CA SER A 88 1.49 -12.41 3.95
C SER A 88 1.83 -13.66 3.11
N PRO A 89 1.08 -14.77 3.27
CA PRO A 89 1.25 -15.98 2.46
C PRO A 89 0.64 -15.83 1.06
N PHE A 90 -0.07 -14.75 0.79
CA PHE A 90 -0.80 -14.58 -0.46
C PHE A 90 0.15 -14.26 -1.61
N GLN A 91 0.09 -15.05 -2.68
CA GLN A 91 0.86 -14.77 -3.91
C GLN A 91 0.35 -13.53 -4.66
N GLU A 92 -0.93 -13.21 -4.54
CA GLU A 92 -1.56 -12.05 -5.15
C GLU A 92 -2.34 -11.34 -4.05
N VAL A 93 -2.07 -10.06 -3.84
CA VAL A 93 -2.48 -9.30 -2.65
C VAL A 93 -3.25 -8.07 -3.12
N ILE A 94 -4.41 -7.83 -2.51
CA ILE A 94 -5.02 -6.50 -2.44
C ILE A 94 -4.79 -6.02 -1.01
N ILE A 95 -4.15 -4.89 -0.82
CA ILE A 95 -4.14 -4.22 0.48
C ILE A 95 -5.02 -2.98 0.39
N ALA A 96 -5.83 -2.76 1.41
CA ALA A 96 -6.77 -1.65 1.48
C ALA A 96 -6.74 -1.01 2.85
N ASP A 97 -6.85 0.32 2.89
CA ASP A 97 -7.09 1.04 4.13
C ASP A 97 -8.47 0.68 4.70
N ALA A 98 -8.59 0.76 6.03
CA ALA A 98 -9.81 0.36 6.72
C ALA A 98 -11.04 1.17 6.29
N ASP A 99 -10.84 2.40 5.82
CA ASP A 99 -11.86 3.34 5.35
C ASP A 99 -12.10 3.29 3.83
N ALA A 100 -11.45 2.36 3.10
CA ALA A 100 -11.73 2.15 1.69
C ALA A 100 -13.18 1.70 1.46
N VAL A 101 -13.82 2.23 0.41
CA VAL A 101 -15.20 1.86 0.03
C VAL A 101 -15.20 1.15 -1.31
N PHE A 102 -15.54 -0.13 -1.30
CA PHE A 102 -15.70 -0.93 -2.52
C PHE A 102 -17.16 -0.89 -3.00
N VAL A 103 -17.38 -0.41 -4.22
CA VAL A 103 -18.69 -0.39 -4.88
C VAL A 103 -18.97 -1.65 -5.72
N GLN A 104 -17.97 -2.52 -5.87
CA GLN A 104 -18.06 -3.82 -6.54
C GLN A 104 -17.07 -4.80 -5.90
N ASN A 105 -17.16 -6.09 -6.25
CA ASN A 105 -16.22 -7.08 -5.76
C ASN A 105 -14.78 -6.71 -6.20
N PRO A 106 -13.82 -6.58 -5.27
CA PRO A 106 -12.46 -6.14 -5.58
C PRO A 106 -11.64 -7.14 -6.41
N GLU A 107 -12.10 -8.38 -6.56
CA GLU A 107 -11.41 -9.39 -7.38
C GLU A 107 -11.24 -8.97 -8.83
N VAL A 108 -12.09 -8.09 -9.35
CA VAL A 108 -11.97 -7.53 -10.70
C VAL A 108 -10.63 -6.84 -10.94
N MET A 109 -9.94 -6.36 -9.89
CA MET A 109 -8.63 -5.74 -10.03
C MET A 109 -7.54 -6.74 -10.41
N PHE A 110 -7.71 -8.04 -10.10
CA PHE A 110 -6.79 -9.09 -10.55
C PHE A 110 -6.94 -9.41 -12.03
N ASP A 111 -7.99 -8.93 -12.69
CA ASP A 111 -8.23 -9.12 -14.12
C ASP A 111 -7.97 -7.83 -14.92
N ALA A 112 -7.61 -6.73 -14.23
CA ALA A 112 -7.31 -5.46 -14.89
C ALA A 112 -6.16 -5.63 -15.89
N PRO A 113 -6.26 -5.08 -17.13
CA PRO A 113 -5.21 -5.22 -18.13
C PRO A 113 -3.83 -4.80 -17.64
N GLY A 114 -3.77 -3.68 -16.90
CA GLY A 114 -2.52 -3.19 -16.31
C GLY A 114 -1.93 -4.11 -15.25
N TYR A 115 -2.78 -4.74 -14.41
CA TYR A 115 -2.33 -5.75 -13.46
C TYR A 115 -1.79 -6.99 -14.19
N ASN A 116 -2.50 -7.47 -15.20
CA ASN A 116 -2.06 -8.62 -15.99
C ASN A 116 -0.75 -8.35 -16.75
N GLU A 117 -0.52 -7.12 -17.19
CA GLU A 117 0.73 -6.73 -17.84
C GLU A 117 1.90 -6.64 -16.85
N THR A 118 1.69 -6.02 -15.69
CA THR A 118 2.80 -5.56 -14.82
C THR A 118 2.93 -6.33 -13.52
N GLY A 119 1.84 -6.93 -13.04
CA GLY A 119 1.72 -7.55 -11.73
C GLY A 119 1.48 -6.54 -10.60
N THR A 120 1.23 -5.27 -10.92
CA THR A 120 0.77 -4.31 -9.92
C THR A 120 -0.41 -3.49 -10.44
N TYR A 121 -1.20 -2.95 -9.52
CA TYR A 121 -2.28 -2.03 -9.86
C TYR A 121 -2.38 -0.97 -8.77
N PHE A 122 -2.12 0.28 -9.18
CA PHE A 122 -2.18 1.46 -8.32
C PHE A 122 -3.25 2.42 -8.81
N PHE A 123 -3.59 3.40 -7.99
CA PHE A 123 -4.51 4.47 -8.36
C PHE A 123 -3.80 5.81 -8.34
N ARG A 124 -4.33 6.78 -9.09
CA ARG A 124 -3.82 8.16 -9.02
C ARG A 124 -4.32 8.85 -7.76
N ASP A 125 -3.47 9.65 -7.15
CA ASP A 125 -3.93 10.60 -6.14
C ASP A 125 -4.72 11.73 -6.82
N ARG A 126 -5.34 12.59 -6.03
CA ARG A 126 -6.01 13.79 -6.49
C ARG A 126 -4.93 14.80 -6.90
N GLU A 127 -4.82 15.09 -8.19
CA GLU A 127 -3.91 16.12 -8.75
C GLU A 127 -4.37 17.56 -8.40
N ILE A 128 -4.80 17.81 -7.15
CA ILE A 128 -5.45 19.05 -6.72
C ILE A 128 -4.63 19.87 -5.72
N PHE A 129 -3.60 19.26 -5.12
CA PHE A 129 -2.71 19.95 -4.19
C PHE A 129 -1.35 20.18 -4.85
N ALA A 130 -1.14 21.40 -5.37
CA ALA A 130 0.19 21.87 -5.70
C ALA A 130 0.97 22.02 -4.38
N GLY A 131 1.74 21.00 -4.01
CA GLY A 131 2.56 21.04 -2.81
C GLY A 131 3.88 21.78 -3.04
N PRO A 132 4.63 22.04 -1.96
CA PRO A 132 6.00 22.54 -2.08
C PRO A 132 6.82 21.59 -2.95
N GLY A 133 7.68 22.15 -3.81
CA GLY A 133 8.54 21.41 -4.73
C GLY A 133 9.55 20.46 -4.06
N GLN A 134 9.61 20.40 -2.73
CA GLN A 134 10.57 19.59 -1.97
C GLN A 134 10.62 18.12 -2.43
N VAL A 135 9.47 17.46 -2.57
CA VAL A 135 9.41 16.05 -3.01
C VAL A 135 9.94 15.89 -4.44
N HIS A 136 9.64 16.85 -5.30
CA HIS A 136 10.09 16.88 -6.69
C HIS A 136 11.60 17.12 -6.78
N ASP A 137 12.11 18.11 -6.06
CA ASP A 137 13.52 18.48 -6.01
C ASP A 137 14.35 17.32 -5.43
N TRP A 138 13.87 16.72 -4.34
CA TRP A 138 14.47 15.54 -3.75
C TRP A 138 14.52 14.40 -4.76
N TRP A 139 13.39 14.05 -5.39
CA TRP A 139 13.35 12.93 -6.32
C TRP A 139 14.19 13.18 -7.59
N ARG A 140 14.17 14.40 -8.13
CA ARG A 140 15.06 14.80 -9.24
C ARG A 140 16.53 14.68 -8.85
N SER A 141 16.89 14.99 -7.59
CA SER A 141 18.26 14.81 -7.10
C SER A 141 18.67 13.34 -7.02
N VAL A 142 17.76 12.46 -6.56
CA VAL A 142 17.97 10.99 -6.52
C VAL A 142 18.11 10.43 -7.94
N MET A 143 17.37 10.98 -8.90
CA MET A 143 17.37 10.58 -10.30
C MET A 143 18.45 11.27 -11.14
N LYS A 144 19.33 12.09 -10.55
CA LYS A 144 20.38 12.81 -11.29
C LYS A 144 21.31 11.82 -11.99
N GLY A 145 21.43 11.96 -13.31
CA GLY A 145 22.22 11.05 -14.15
C GLY A 145 21.50 9.75 -14.53
N ARG A 146 20.22 9.61 -14.20
CA ARG A 146 19.37 8.46 -14.59
C ARG A 146 18.33 8.91 -15.61
N VAL A 147 17.91 7.98 -16.47
CA VAL A 147 16.82 8.22 -17.41
C VAL A 147 15.50 7.79 -16.75
N PRO A 148 14.51 8.68 -16.63
CA PRO A 148 13.20 8.29 -16.10
C PRO A 148 12.54 7.24 -17.00
N SER A 149 11.69 6.38 -16.43
CA SER A 149 10.91 5.46 -17.25
C SER A 149 9.98 6.22 -18.20
N LYS A 150 9.50 5.56 -19.26
CA LYS A 150 8.53 6.16 -20.20
C LYS A 150 7.28 6.65 -19.47
N GLN A 151 6.79 5.89 -18.50
CA GLN A 151 5.65 6.31 -17.69
C GLN A 151 5.96 7.58 -16.89
N LEU A 152 7.12 7.67 -16.23
CA LEU A 152 7.44 8.83 -15.37
C LEU A 152 7.64 10.06 -16.24
N ALA A 153 8.36 9.90 -17.35
CA ALA A 153 8.58 10.96 -18.32
C ALA A 153 7.27 11.52 -18.91
N SER A 154 6.18 10.75 -18.86
CA SER A 154 4.85 11.16 -19.31
C SER A 154 3.93 11.63 -18.18
N SER A 155 4.31 11.49 -16.91
CA SER A 155 3.45 11.90 -15.80
C SER A 155 3.53 13.40 -15.56
N ARG A 156 2.38 14.01 -15.25
CA ARG A 156 2.29 15.44 -14.95
C ARG A 156 3.03 15.83 -13.67
N TRP A 157 3.14 14.89 -12.72
CA TRP A 157 3.98 15.06 -11.55
C TRP A 157 5.44 15.31 -11.95
N TRP A 158 5.97 14.55 -12.92
CA TRP A 158 7.36 14.74 -13.37
C TRP A 158 7.55 15.92 -14.33
N THR A 159 6.63 16.12 -15.28
CA THR A 159 6.80 17.14 -16.33
C THR A 159 6.47 18.55 -15.84
N ASP A 160 5.41 18.68 -15.04
CA ASP A 160 4.81 19.97 -14.71
C ASP A 160 4.83 20.27 -13.21
N MET A 161 5.23 19.30 -12.38
CA MET A 161 5.12 19.37 -10.91
C MET A 161 3.67 19.65 -10.47
N ALA A 162 2.71 19.10 -11.21
CA ALA A 162 1.29 19.43 -11.10
C ALA A 162 0.67 19.18 -9.72
N SER A 163 1.18 18.20 -9.00
CA SER A 163 0.71 17.79 -7.68
C SER A 163 1.90 17.44 -6.79
N ARG A 164 1.69 17.49 -5.48
CA ARG A 164 2.65 16.94 -4.52
C ARG A 164 2.76 15.42 -4.65
N GLU A 165 1.65 14.77 -4.98
CA GLU A 165 1.47 13.33 -4.84
C GLU A 165 1.00 12.75 -6.18
N GLU A 166 1.58 11.63 -6.58
CA GLU A 166 1.24 10.98 -7.86
C GLU A 166 0.23 9.83 -7.65
N MET A 167 0.27 9.18 -6.50
CA MET A 167 -0.37 7.89 -6.29
C MET A 167 -1.05 7.79 -4.92
N GLU A 168 -2.22 7.18 -4.91
CA GLU A 168 -2.98 6.88 -3.70
C GLU A 168 -2.75 5.42 -3.28
N SER A 169 -2.41 5.22 -2.00
CA SER A 169 -2.14 3.93 -1.36
C SER A 169 -3.32 3.33 -0.59
N GLY A 170 -4.48 3.99 -0.62
CA GLY A 170 -5.72 3.53 -0.01
C GLY A 170 -6.16 2.15 -0.50
N VAL A 171 -5.87 1.82 -1.77
CA VAL A 171 -5.96 0.45 -2.29
C VAL A 171 -4.80 0.22 -3.25
N VAL A 172 -4.05 -0.87 -3.08
CA VAL A 172 -3.03 -1.29 -4.03
C VAL A 172 -3.00 -2.80 -4.20
N VAL A 173 -2.62 -3.25 -5.40
CA VAL A 173 -2.64 -4.67 -5.79
C VAL A 173 -1.27 -5.11 -6.27
N PHE A 174 -0.86 -6.31 -5.86
CA PHE A 174 0.45 -6.88 -6.16
C PHE A 174 0.38 -8.37 -6.50
N ASP A 175 1.19 -8.79 -7.48
CA ASP A 175 1.48 -10.18 -7.84
C ASP A 175 2.91 -10.54 -7.40
N LYS A 176 3.04 -11.12 -6.21
CA LYS A 176 4.32 -11.58 -5.64
C LYS A 176 4.93 -12.79 -6.35
N ARG A 177 4.26 -13.37 -7.36
CA ARG A 177 4.88 -14.41 -8.21
C ARG A 177 5.92 -13.82 -9.16
N ARG A 178 5.86 -12.49 -9.38
CA ARG A 178 6.80 -11.78 -10.24
C ARG A 178 7.99 -11.29 -9.43
N SER A 179 9.19 -11.69 -9.85
CA SER A 179 10.43 -11.29 -9.18
C SER A 179 10.60 -9.78 -9.11
N SER A 180 10.25 -9.05 -10.18
CA SER A 180 10.29 -7.58 -10.22
C SER A 180 9.42 -6.94 -9.13
N VAL A 181 8.22 -7.49 -8.90
CA VAL A 181 7.29 -7.03 -7.86
C VAL A 181 7.88 -7.29 -6.46
N VAL A 182 8.47 -8.47 -6.24
CA VAL A 182 9.09 -8.80 -4.95
C VAL A 182 10.30 -7.90 -4.67
N TYR A 183 11.18 -7.68 -5.64
CA TYR A 183 12.30 -6.75 -5.48
C TYR A 183 11.82 -5.32 -5.21
N GLY A 184 10.74 -4.90 -5.89
CA GLY A 184 10.09 -3.63 -5.61
C GLY A 184 9.61 -3.54 -4.17
N LEU A 185 8.85 -4.53 -3.69
CA LEU A 185 8.34 -4.56 -2.32
C LEU A 185 9.46 -4.58 -1.27
N ILE A 186 10.57 -5.28 -1.51
CA ILE A 186 11.74 -5.27 -0.61
C ILE A 186 12.35 -3.87 -0.54
N PHE A 187 12.53 -3.20 -1.67
CA PHE A 187 13.10 -1.86 -1.69
C PHE A 187 12.13 -0.81 -1.11
N THR A 188 10.83 -0.97 -1.31
CA THR A 188 9.79 -0.19 -0.61
C THR A 188 9.85 -0.46 0.90
N GLY A 189 10.06 -1.70 1.34
CA GLY A 189 10.27 -2.06 2.73
C GLY A 189 11.49 -1.36 3.33
N TRP A 190 12.61 -1.30 2.58
CA TRP A 190 13.79 -0.56 2.99
C TRP A 190 13.52 0.95 3.14
N LEU A 191 12.81 1.58 2.20
CA LEU A 191 12.41 2.99 2.31
C LEU A 191 11.51 3.28 3.52
N ASN A 192 10.77 2.28 4.00
CA ASN A 192 9.89 2.39 5.17
C ASN A 192 10.46 1.79 6.46
N SER A 193 11.71 1.28 6.43
CA SER A 193 12.45 0.90 7.63
C SER A 193 12.70 2.13 8.50
N ARG A 194 12.79 1.95 9.82
CA ARG A 194 12.76 3.05 10.80
C ARG A 194 13.73 4.19 10.46
N ALA A 195 15.01 3.85 10.32
CA ALA A 195 16.07 4.83 10.07
C ALA A 195 15.83 5.59 8.75
N VAL A 196 15.55 4.87 7.66
CA VAL A 196 15.35 5.48 6.34
C VAL A 196 14.07 6.32 6.30
N ARG A 197 13.00 5.82 6.91
CA ARG A 197 11.70 6.48 6.98
C ARG A 197 11.78 7.82 7.72
N GLU A 198 12.39 7.83 8.90
CA GLU A 198 12.47 9.00 9.77
C GLU A 198 13.49 10.04 9.29
N GLU A 199 14.56 9.60 8.61
CA GLU A 199 15.63 10.49 8.16
C GLU A 199 15.47 10.97 6.72
N VAL A 200 14.79 10.20 5.86
CA VAL A 200 14.72 10.44 4.42
C VAL A 200 13.30 10.44 3.92
N THR A 201 12.60 9.29 3.94
CA THR A 201 11.35 9.11 3.20
C THR A 201 10.28 10.08 3.68
N TYR A 202 9.89 10.03 4.97
CA TYR A 202 8.79 10.85 5.49
C TYR A 202 9.17 12.32 5.72
N ARG A 203 10.45 12.68 5.55
CA ARG A 203 10.88 14.08 5.47
C ARG A 203 10.62 14.71 4.11
N ASN A 204 10.46 13.89 3.07
CA ASN A 204 10.26 14.35 1.69
C ASN A 204 8.89 13.95 1.14
N THR A 205 8.25 12.90 1.67
CA THR A 205 6.95 12.39 1.23
C THR A 205 5.92 12.45 2.36
N TYR A 206 4.64 12.34 2.01
CA TYR A 206 3.58 12.20 2.99
C TYR A 206 3.25 10.72 3.21
N GLY A 207 3.99 10.11 4.13
CA GLY A 207 3.83 8.69 4.45
C GLY A 207 4.42 7.77 3.38
N ASP A 208 3.91 6.54 3.33
CA ASP A 208 4.40 5.42 2.53
C ASP A 208 3.97 5.47 1.06
N LYS A 209 2.89 6.20 0.72
CA LYS A 209 2.27 6.14 -0.62
C LYS A 209 3.24 6.34 -1.78
N GLU A 210 4.12 7.33 -1.67
CA GLU A 210 5.07 7.65 -2.72
C GLU A 210 6.13 6.54 -2.90
N SER A 211 6.43 5.79 -1.83
CA SER A 211 7.45 4.75 -1.83
C SER A 211 7.09 3.51 -2.67
N PHE A 212 5.81 3.24 -2.95
CA PHE A 212 5.41 2.12 -3.81
C PHE A 212 5.73 2.40 -5.29
N TRP A 213 5.35 3.59 -5.76
CA TRP A 213 5.58 3.94 -7.16
C TRP A 213 7.04 4.34 -7.38
N MET A 214 7.64 5.17 -6.52
CA MET A 214 9.01 5.66 -6.72
C MET A 214 10.00 4.52 -6.96
N VAL A 215 9.84 3.41 -6.25
CA VAL A 215 10.60 2.18 -6.44
C VAL A 215 10.34 1.50 -7.79
N SER A 216 9.07 1.43 -8.18
CA SER A 216 8.66 0.86 -9.46
C SER A 216 9.29 1.65 -10.63
N PHE A 217 9.30 2.97 -10.50
CA PHE A 217 9.83 3.89 -11.49
C PHE A 217 11.37 3.99 -11.52
N SER A 218 12.07 3.78 -10.40
CA SER A 218 13.53 3.84 -10.33
C SER A 218 14.25 2.54 -10.73
N SER A 219 13.55 1.40 -10.66
CA SER A 219 14.17 0.06 -10.75
C SER A 219 13.86 -0.68 -12.05
N SER A 220 13.31 0.02 -13.05
CA SER A 220 12.78 -0.58 -14.28
C SER A 220 11.73 -1.67 -14.01
N CYS A 221 11.03 -1.62 -12.88
CA CYS A 221 9.95 -2.55 -12.57
C CYS A 221 8.67 -2.05 -13.26
N PRO A 222 8.05 -2.84 -14.14
CA PRO A 222 6.77 -2.48 -14.73
C PRO A 222 5.73 -2.31 -13.61
N PHE A 223 4.90 -1.28 -13.70
CA PHE A 223 3.74 -1.10 -12.82
C PHE A 223 2.58 -0.48 -13.63
N ALA A 224 1.35 -0.72 -13.20
CA ALA A 224 0.17 -0.10 -13.79
C ALA A 224 -0.53 0.84 -12.82
N GLN A 225 -1.07 1.93 -13.36
CA GLN A 225 -1.87 2.88 -12.63
C GLN A 225 -3.22 3.03 -13.31
N SER A 226 -4.28 3.01 -12.51
CA SER A 226 -5.64 3.29 -12.96
C SER A 226 -5.70 4.69 -13.56
N PRO A 227 -6.44 4.88 -14.68
CA PRO A 227 -6.73 6.21 -15.20
C PRO A 227 -7.69 7.00 -14.29
N PHE A 228 -8.28 6.35 -13.28
CA PHE A 228 -9.19 6.96 -12.32
C PHE A 228 -8.51 7.10 -10.94
N SER A 229 -8.74 8.23 -10.29
CA SER A 229 -8.36 8.43 -8.89
C SER A 229 -9.27 7.63 -7.96
N LEU A 230 -8.73 7.18 -6.82
CA LEU A 230 -9.55 6.76 -5.68
C LEU A 230 -10.14 8.02 -5.04
N PHE A 231 -11.43 7.97 -4.72
CA PHE A 231 -12.17 9.06 -4.06
C PHE A 231 -12.33 8.77 -2.57
#